data_AF-A0A251X8R4-F1
#
_entry.id   AF-A0A251X8R4-F1
#
_cell.length_a   1.000
_cell.length_b   1.000
_cell.length_c   1.000
_cell.angle_alpha   90.00
_cell.angle_beta   90.00
_cell.angle_gamma   90.00
#
_symmetry.space_group_name_H-M   'P 1'
#
loop_
_entity.id
_entity.type
_entity.pdbx_description
1 polymer ?
#
loop_
_entity_poly.entity_id
_entity_poly.type
_entity_poly.pdbx_seq_one_letter_code
_entity_poly.pdbx_strand_id
1 'polypeptide(L)'
;MRQQEPCERVSELVRCFQHIYQTRMQDMPMVNPALSVDVIGFRTWQQRCVGILITPWFMNLIVLFEQPTEKVSLPHADEKYHYQFPSGHYEFLVCHEESLGLYHSCSLFSPMFDFNSQELAQQTAQHILTLLWQAPEKQIKPKDNEKKTLSRRELLRGKFSAGSS
;
A
#
# COMPACT_ATOMS: atom_id res chain seq x y z
N MET A 1 9.82 -22.49 15.68
CA MET A 1 10.05 -21.33 14.80
C MET A 1 10.11 -21.82 13.37
N ARG A 2 9.10 -21.57 12.53
CA ARG A 2 9.26 -21.83 11.09
C ARG A 2 10.21 -20.77 10.56
N GLN A 3 11.36 -21.21 10.06
CA GLN A 3 12.27 -20.34 9.32
C GLN A 3 11.47 -19.79 8.14
N GLN A 4 11.47 -18.46 7.99
CA GLN A 4 10.81 -17.80 6.88
C GLN A 4 11.71 -18.02 5.66
N GLU A 5 11.21 -18.79 4.69
CA GLU A 5 11.91 -18.97 3.41
C GLU A 5 12.02 -17.60 2.71
N PRO A 6 13.20 -17.25 2.16
CA PRO A 6 13.39 -16.01 1.43
C PRO A 6 12.55 -16.02 0.15
N CYS A 7 11.87 -14.91 -0.14
CA CYS A 7 11.14 -14.77 -1.40
C CYS A 7 12.08 -14.35 -2.52
N GLU A 8 12.26 -15.22 -3.52
CA GLU A 8 13.22 -15.02 -4.62
C GLU A 8 12.87 -13.81 -5.51
N ARG A 9 11.57 -13.50 -5.65
CA ARG A 9 11.06 -12.46 -6.55
C ARG A 9 11.09 -11.04 -5.98
N VAL A 10 11.51 -10.87 -4.72
CA VAL A 10 11.62 -9.54 -4.10
C VAL A 10 12.63 -8.66 -4.85
N SER A 11 13.70 -9.27 -5.38
CA SER A 11 14.69 -8.55 -6.17
C SER A 11 14.11 -7.97 -7.47
N GLU A 12 13.20 -8.69 -8.13
CA GLU A 12 12.48 -8.23 -9.33
C GLU A 12 11.57 -7.04 -9.00
N LEU A 13 10.86 -7.11 -7.86
CA LEU A 13 10.02 -6.01 -7.38
C LEU A 13 10.84 -4.74 -7.17
N VAL A 14 11.97 -4.84 -6.45
CA VAL A 14 12.86 -3.69 -6.22
C VAL A 14 13.35 -3.10 -7.55
N ARG A 15 13.83 -3.95 -8.46
CA ARG A 15 14.31 -3.51 -9.79
C ARG A 15 13.22 -2.80 -10.58
N CYS A 16 12.01 -3.36 -10.59
CA CYS A 16 10.84 -2.79 -11.25
C CYS A 16 10.56 -1.38 -10.72
N PHE A 17 10.42 -1.21 -9.40
CA PHE A 17 10.06 0.09 -8.83
C PHE A 17 11.21 1.12 -8.87
N GLN A 18 12.47 0.68 -8.86
CA GLN A 18 13.61 1.56 -9.14
C GLN A 18 13.56 2.09 -10.58
N HIS A 19 13.23 1.23 -11.54
CA HIS A 19 13.06 1.66 -12.94
C HIS A 19 11.89 2.64 -13.09
N ILE A 20 10.76 2.37 -12.43
CA ILE A 20 9.60 3.30 -12.41
C ILE A 20 9.99 4.65 -11.84
N TYR A 21 10.78 4.66 -10.77
CA TYR A 21 11.27 5.89 -10.18
C TYR A 21 12.05 6.72 -11.20
N GLN A 22 13.04 6.11 -11.86
CA GLN A 22 13.94 6.77 -12.81
C GLN A 22 13.27 7.22 -14.11
N THR A 23 12.17 6.57 -14.52
CA THR A 23 11.58 6.80 -15.85
C THR A 23 10.27 7.56 -15.84
N ARG A 24 9.43 7.36 -14.81
CA ARG A 24 8.06 7.89 -14.77
C ARG A 24 7.83 8.86 -13.61
N MET A 25 8.50 8.65 -12.48
CA MET A 25 8.15 9.33 -11.25
C MET A 25 9.14 10.41 -10.80
N GLN A 26 10.42 10.36 -11.20
CA GLN A 26 11.48 11.22 -10.64
C GLN A 26 11.13 12.71 -10.55
N ASP A 27 10.47 13.25 -11.57
CA ASP A 27 10.13 14.68 -11.65
C ASP A 27 8.70 14.99 -11.18
N MET A 28 7.99 14.01 -10.62
CA MET A 28 6.62 14.18 -10.15
C MET A 28 6.59 14.90 -8.79
N PRO A 29 5.62 15.80 -8.56
CA PRO A 29 5.56 16.61 -7.34
C PRO A 29 5.33 15.79 -6.07
N MET A 30 4.86 14.55 -6.20
CA MET A 30 4.59 13.64 -5.08
C MET A 30 5.82 12.86 -4.59
N VAL A 31 6.98 13.02 -5.23
CA VAL A 31 8.23 12.36 -4.83
C VAL A 31 8.78 13.01 -3.57
N ASN A 32 9.00 12.21 -2.53
CA ASN A 32 9.75 12.59 -1.35
C ASN A 32 11.24 12.23 -1.52
N PRO A 33 12.15 13.21 -1.68
CA PRO A 33 13.57 12.96 -1.92
C PRO A 33 14.31 12.37 -0.71
N ALA A 34 13.72 12.37 0.48
CA ALA A 34 14.31 11.74 1.67
C ALA A 34 14.17 10.21 1.68
N LEU A 35 13.43 9.65 0.71
CA LEU A 35 13.10 8.24 0.63
C LEU A 35 13.66 7.60 -0.64
N SER A 36 13.75 6.27 -0.59
CA SER A 36 14.18 5.44 -1.71
C SER A 36 13.29 4.20 -1.82
N VAL A 37 13.40 3.47 -2.94
CA VAL A 37 12.69 2.20 -3.11
C VAL A 37 13.28 1.16 -2.16
N ASP A 38 12.44 0.57 -1.32
CA ASP A 38 12.86 -0.38 -0.29
C ASP A 38 11.76 -1.40 0.02
N VAL A 39 12.14 -2.58 0.51
CA VAL A 39 11.26 -3.73 0.73
C VAL A 39 11.46 -4.29 2.12
N ILE A 40 10.39 -4.34 2.91
CA ILE A 40 10.45 -4.67 4.34
C ILE A 40 9.67 -5.96 4.63
N GLY A 41 10.32 -6.87 5.35
CA GLY A 41 9.73 -8.06 5.98
C GLY A 41 8.97 -8.99 5.05
N PHE A 42 9.44 -9.13 3.79
CA PHE A 42 8.89 -10.10 2.86
C PHE A 42 9.06 -11.53 3.38
N ARG A 43 7.96 -12.28 3.40
CA ARG A 43 7.94 -13.70 3.78
C ARG A 43 6.96 -14.50 2.93
N THR A 44 7.23 -15.78 2.77
CA THR A 44 6.28 -16.71 2.14
C THR A 44 5.07 -16.96 3.05
N TRP A 45 3.87 -16.83 2.48
CA TRP A 45 2.58 -17.07 3.10
C TRP A 45 1.60 -17.56 2.03
N GLN A 46 1.09 -18.79 2.18
CA GLN A 46 0.15 -19.41 1.23
C GLN A 46 0.66 -19.41 -0.23
N GLN A 47 1.92 -19.81 -0.45
CA GLN A 47 2.56 -19.84 -1.79
C GLN A 47 2.66 -18.46 -2.46
N ARG A 48 2.68 -17.40 -1.65
CA ARG A 48 2.80 -16.01 -2.08
C ARG A 48 3.79 -15.30 -1.17
N CYS A 49 4.48 -14.30 -1.68
CA CYS A 49 5.34 -13.46 -0.85
C CYS A 49 4.58 -12.22 -0.41
N VAL A 50 4.57 -11.96 0.88
CA VAL A 50 3.89 -10.79 1.46
C VAL A 50 4.89 -9.94 2.20
N GLY A 51 4.91 -8.64 1.92
CA GLY A 51 5.77 -7.64 2.56
C GLY A 51 5.37 -6.23 2.20
N ILE A 52 6.07 -5.23 2.72
CA ILE A 52 5.80 -3.82 2.42
C ILE A 52 6.81 -3.29 1.41
N LEU A 53 6.32 -2.59 0.41
CA LEU A 53 7.10 -1.79 -0.52
C LEU A 53 7.01 -0.31 -0.11
N ILE A 54 8.17 0.29 0.11
CA ILE A 54 8.34 1.72 0.29
C ILE A 54 8.85 2.29 -1.03
N THR A 55 8.27 3.40 -1.47
CA THR A 55 8.77 4.22 -2.56
C THR A 55 8.77 5.69 -2.13
N PRO A 56 9.43 6.59 -2.86
CA PRO A 56 9.32 8.02 -2.61
C PRO A 56 7.91 8.60 -2.69
N TRP A 57 6.93 7.90 -3.28
CA TRP A 57 5.58 8.42 -3.50
C TRP A 57 4.45 7.63 -2.81
N PHE A 58 4.66 6.37 -2.44
CA PHE A 58 3.73 5.58 -1.62
C PHE A 58 4.44 4.58 -0.70
N MET A 59 3.70 4.06 0.28
CA MET A 59 3.99 2.81 1.00
C MET A 59 2.81 1.86 0.85
N ASN A 60 3.05 0.65 0.33
CA ASN A 60 2.01 -0.33 0.04
C ASN A 60 2.35 -1.70 0.66
N LEU A 61 1.33 -2.39 1.15
CA LEU A 61 1.40 -3.83 1.41
C LEU A 61 1.29 -4.56 0.05
N ILE A 62 2.24 -5.45 -0.22
CA ILE A 62 2.36 -6.16 -1.50
C ILE A 62 2.17 -7.65 -1.28
N VAL A 63 1.44 -8.28 -2.21
CA VAL A 63 1.42 -9.74 -2.38
C VAL A 63 1.98 -10.05 -3.77
N LEU A 64 3.11 -10.75 -3.80
CA LEU A 64 3.73 -11.30 -5.01
C LEU A 64 3.41 -12.78 -5.13
N PHE A 65 3.14 -13.23 -6.35
CA PHE A 65 3.04 -14.66 -6.65
C PHE A 65 4.44 -15.26 -6.83
N GLU A 66 4.68 -16.48 -6.37
CA GLU A 66 5.99 -17.14 -6.45
C GLU A 66 6.48 -17.35 -7.89
N GLN A 67 5.56 -17.39 -8.86
CA GLN A 67 5.87 -17.44 -10.28
C GLN A 67 5.18 -16.28 -11.00
N PRO A 68 5.82 -15.68 -12.02
CA PRO A 68 5.14 -14.73 -12.90
C PRO A 68 3.93 -15.41 -13.53
N THR A 69 2.75 -14.81 -13.38
CA THR A 69 1.54 -15.35 -14.00
C THR A 69 1.60 -15.09 -15.51
N GLU A 70 1.99 -16.10 -16.29
CA GLU A 70 2.25 -15.98 -17.75
C GLU A 70 1.00 -15.65 -18.59
N LYS A 71 -0.20 -15.87 -18.05
CA LYS A 71 -1.46 -15.81 -18.81
C LYS A 71 -2.57 -15.20 -18.00
N VAL A 72 -2.59 -13.88 -17.91
CA VAL A 72 -3.80 -13.16 -17.51
C VAL A 72 -3.97 -11.98 -18.45
N SER A 73 -5.18 -11.81 -19.00
CA SER A 73 -5.61 -10.56 -19.61
C SER A 73 -5.29 -9.42 -18.64
N LEU A 74 -4.78 -8.28 -19.14
CA LEU A 74 -4.45 -7.13 -18.28
C LEU A 74 -5.62 -6.87 -17.31
N PRO A 75 -5.35 -6.73 -16.00
CA PRO A 75 -6.40 -6.58 -15.01
C PRO A 75 -7.23 -5.33 -15.32
N HIS A 76 -8.52 -5.37 -15.01
CA HIS A 76 -9.33 -4.17 -15.09
C HIS A 76 -8.82 -3.15 -14.06
N ALA A 77 -8.94 -1.86 -14.37
CA ALA A 77 -8.37 -0.77 -13.54
C ALA A 77 -8.83 -0.80 -12.06
N ASP A 78 -9.99 -1.41 -11.78
CA ASP A 78 -10.57 -1.52 -10.44
C ASP A 78 -10.74 -2.98 -9.98
N GLU A 79 -10.01 -3.91 -10.58
CA GLU A 79 -10.06 -5.31 -10.16
C GLU A 79 -9.48 -5.47 -8.75
N LYS A 80 -10.25 -6.12 -7.88
CA LYS A 80 -9.99 -6.22 -6.45
C LYS A 80 -9.89 -7.67 -6.00
N TYR A 81 -8.96 -7.94 -5.11
CA TYR A 81 -8.78 -9.24 -4.46
C TYR A 81 -8.75 -9.09 -2.94
N HIS A 82 -9.40 -10.01 -2.23
CA HIS A 82 -9.49 -9.98 -0.77
C HIS A 82 -8.60 -11.05 -0.14
N TYR A 83 -7.75 -10.65 0.80
CA TYR A 83 -6.93 -11.55 1.60
C TYR A 83 -7.37 -11.53 3.07
N GLN A 84 -7.40 -12.71 3.69
CA GLN A 84 -7.59 -12.84 5.14
C GLN A 84 -6.22 -13.00 5.80
N PHE A 85 -5.75 -11.96 6.47
CA PHE A 85 -4.59 -12.00 7.35
C PHE A 85 -5.02 -12.30 8.79
N PRO A 86 -4.11 -12.66 9.70
CA PRO A 86 -4.45 -12.83 11.12
C PRO A 86 -5.17 -11.61 11.70
N SER A 87 -4.76 -10.41 11.32
CA SER A 87 -5.34 -9.13 11.75
C SER A 87 -6.74 -8.82 11.19
N GLY A 88 -7.12 -9.42 10.07
CA GLY A 88 -8.42 -9.17 9.44
C GLY A 88 -8.44 -9.34 7.92
N HIS A 89 -9.52 -8.85 7.31
CA HIS A 89 -9.72 -8.82 5.86
C HIS A 89 -9.14 -7.54 5.27
N TYR A 90 -8.43 -7.67 4.15
CA TYR A 90 -7.83 -6.56 3.42
C TYR A 90 -8.19 -6.66 1.95
N GLU A 91 -8.58 -5.53 1.36
CA GLU A 91 -8.83 -5.38 -0.06
C GLU A 91 -7.54 -4.91 -0.76
N PHE A 92 -7.18 -5.59 -1.84
CA PHE A 92 -6.04 -5.24 -2.67
C PHE A 92 -6.50 -4.97 -4.10
N LEU A 93 -5.82 -4.03 -4.75
CA LEU A 93 -5.92 -3.84 -6.20
C LEU A 93 -5.06 -4.88 -6.91
N VAL A 94 -5.57 -5.43 -7.99
CA VAL A 94 -4.81 -6.29 -8.91
C VAL A 94 -4.02 -5.38 -9.85
N CYS A 95 -2.70 -5.46 -9.78
CA CYS A 95 -1.78 -4.64 -10.53
C CYS A 95 -0.94 -5.50 -11.49
N HIS A 96 -0.41 -4.86 -12.53
CA HIS A 96 0.45 -5.51 -13.51
C HIS A 96 1.59 -4.57 -13.90
N GLU A 97 2.82 -5.06 -13.87
CA GLU A 97 3.98 -4.40 -14.49
C GLU A 97 4.67 -5.41 -15.40
N GLU A 98 5.06 -5.02 -16.61
CA GLU A 98 5.57 -5.94 -17.63
C GLU A 98 6.78 -6.77 -17.14
N SER A 99 7.69 -6.16 -16.37
CA SER A 99 8.87 -6.83 -15.81
C SER A 99 8.59 -7.69 -14.58
N LEU A 100 7.41 -7.58 -13.97
CA LEU A 100 7.04 -8.24 -12.72
C LEU A 100 5.84 -9.20 -12.88
N GLY A 101 5.05 -9.04 -13.93
CA GLY A 101 3.75 -9.68 -14.07
C GLY A 101 2.73 -9.15 -13.06
N LEU A 102 1.76 -10.00 -12.71
CA LEU A 102 0.73 -9.66 -11.73
C LEU A 102 1.28 -9.60 -10.31
N TYR A 103 0.79 -8.61 -9.57
CA TYR A 103 0.96 -8.49 -8.13
C TYR A 103 -0.24 -7.77 -7.55
N HIS A 104 -0.50 -7.97 -6.26
CA HIS A 104 -1.58 -7.27 -5.59
C HIS A 104 -1.01 -6.20 -4.66
N SER A 105 -1.63 -5.02 -4.63
CA SER A 105 -1.22 -3.92 -3.74
C SER A 105 -2.36 -3.38 -2.88
N CYS A 106 -2.06 -3.07 -1.64
CA CYS A 106 -2.96 -2.38 -0.71
C CYS A 106 -2.25 -1.11 -0.21
N SER A 107 -2.82 0.05 -0.52
CA SER A 107 -2.22 1.34 -0.17
C SER A 107 -2.27 1.58 1.34
N LEU A 108 -1.12 1.86 1.95
CA LEU A 108 -1.02 2.21 3.37
C LEU A 108 -0.84 3.72 3.53
N PHE A 109 0.09 4.30 2.77
CA PHE A 109 0.34 5.75 2.77
C PHE A 109 0.58 6.26 1.35
N SER A 110 -0.06 7.39 1.04
CA SER A 110 0.19 8.17 -0.16
C SER A 110 -0.45 9.56 0.03
N PRO A 111 0.27 10.67 -0.23
CA PRO A 111 1.70 10.74 -0.55
C PRO A 111 2.58 10.47 0.69
N MET A 112 3.89 10.34 0.48
CA MET A 112 4.87 9.99 1.54
C MET A 112 5.49 11.19 2.27
N PHE A 113 4.88 12.38 2.20
CA PHE A 113 5.48 13.61 2.75
C PHE A 113 5.61 13.64 4.27
N ASP A 114 4.79 12.87 5.00
CA ASP A 114 4.86 12.78 6.46
C ASP A 114 6.09 12.01 6.96
N PHE A 115 6.84 11.35 6.06
CA PHE A 115 8.06 10.61 6.37
C PHE A 115 9.30 11.46 6.08
N ASN A 116 9.93 11.98 7.13
CA ASN A 116 11.12 12.83 7.01
C ASN A 116 12.45 12.07 6.81
N SER A 117 12.42 10.73 6.89
CA SER A 117 13.61 9.88 6.77
C SER A 117 13.23 8.46 6.34
N GLN A 118 14.16 7.79 5.67
CA GLN A 118 14.04 6.37 5.32
C GLN A 118 13.84 5.51 6.56
N GLU A 119 14.58 5.79 7.64
CA GLU A 119 14.50 5.03 8.90
C GLU A 119 13.08 5.06 9.49
N LEU A 120 12.43 6.23 9.53
CA LEU A 120 11.05 6.33 10.03
C LEU A 120 10.06 5.52 9.18
N ALA A 121 10.23 5.54 7.85
CA ALA A 121 9.40 4.75 6.94
C ALA A 121 9.60 3.24 7.16
N GLN A 122 10.84 2.79 7.33
CA GLN A 122 11.19 1.39 7.63
C GLN A 122 10.62 0.94 8.98
N GLN A 123 10.77 1.75 10.04
CA GLN A 123 10.23 1.46 11.37
C GLN A 123 8.70 1.33 11.34
N THR A 124 8.03 2.23 10.61
CA THR A 124 6.58 2.19 10.44
C THR A 124 6.13 0.95 9.66
N ALA A 125 6.83 0.61 8.57
CA ALA A 125 6.57 -0.62 7.82
C ALA A 125 6.73 -1.88 8.69
N GLN A 126 7.80 -1.95 9.48
CA GLN A 126 8.03 -3.06 10.40
C GLN A 126 6.92 -3.17 11.47
N HIS A 127 6.43 -2.03 11.98
CA HIS A 127 5.31 -2.00 12.93
C HIS A 127 4.01 -2.51 12.28
N ILE A 128 3.69 -2.07 11.07
CA ILE A 128 2.51 -2.52 10.32
C ILE A 128 2.55 -4.02 10.06
N LEU A 129 3.71 -4.56 9.65
CA LEU A 129 3.87 -6.00 9.46
C LEU A 129 3.66 -6.78 10.76
N THR A 130 4.14 -6.24 11.88
CA THR A 130 3.92 -6.85 13.20
C THR A 130 2.42 -6.95 13.49
N LEU A 131 1.67 -5.87 13.29
CA LEU A 131 0.22 -5.85 13.46
C LEU A 131 -0.50 -6.77 12.47
N LEU A 132 -0.08 -6.79 11.20
CA LEU A 132 -0.67 -7.60 10.13
C LEU A 132 -0.74 -9.08 10.52
N TRP A 133 0.32 -9.58 11.17
CA TRP A 133 0.47 -10.98 11.56
C TRP A 133 -0.06 -11.33 12.94
N GLN A 134 -0.57 -10.36 13.69
CA GLN A 134 -1.23 -10.58 14.98
C GLN A 134 -2.75 -10.70 14.76
N ALA A 135 -3.40 -11.59 15.50
CA ALA A 135 -4.86 -11.55 15.59
C ALA A 135 -5.27 -10.20 16.19
N PRO A 136 -6.40 -9.60 15.75
CA PRO A 136 -6.87 -8.38 16.37
C PRO A 136 -7.03 -8.65 17.86
N GLU A 137 -6.24 -7.98 18.68
CA GLU A 137 -6.45 -8.00 20.12
C GLU A 137 -7.89 -7.54 20.34
N LYS A 138 -8.65 -8.27 21.16
CA LYS A 138 -10.04 -7.92 21.47
C LYS A 138 -10.03 -6.48 21.94
N GLN A 139 -10.38 -5.54 21.06
CA GLN A 139 -10.42 -4.14 21.42
C GLN A 139 -11.47 -4.03 22.52
N ILE A 140 -11.00 -3.76 23.75
CA ILE A 140 -11.84 -3.15 24.77
C ILE A 140 -12.23 -1.81 24.16
N LYS A 141 -13.44 -1.74 23.60
CA LYS A 141 -13.97 -0.53 22.96
C LYS A 141 -13.81 0.64 23.93
N PRO A 142 -13.08 1.71 23.59
CA PRO A 142 -13.27 2.98 24.24
C PRO A 142 -14.71 3.43 23.95
N LYS A 143 -15.49 3.67 25.01
CA LYS A 143 -16.80 4.32 24.88
C LYS A 143 -16.59 5.77 24.41
N ASP A 144 -17.43 6.18 23.46
CA ASP A 144 -17.74 7.56 23.00
C ASP A 144 -16.62 8.45 22.45
N ASN A 145 -16.74 8.86 21.18
CA ASN A 145 -17.59 10.02 20.86
C ASN A 145 -17.71 10.23 19.34
N GLU A 146 -18.91 10.64 18.91
CA GLU A 146 -19.27 11.04 17.57
C GLU A 146 -18.27 12.04 16.96
N LYS A 147 -17.70 11.70 15.80
CA LYS A 147 -17.32 12.72 14.81
C LYS A 147 -17.99 12.40 13.48
N LYS A 148 -19.21 12.94 13.38
CA LYS A 148 -19.94 13.28 12.17
C LYS A 148 -18.97 13.55 11.02
N THR A 149 -18.88 12.63 10.07
CA THR A 149 -18.20 12.86 8.80
C THR A 149 -19.08 13.81 7.99
N LEU A 150 -18.79 15.11 8.09
CA LEU A 150 -19.38 16.11 7.22
C LEU A 150 -19.05 15.74 5.77
N SER A 151 -20.08 15.46 4.99
CA SER A 151 -19.96 15.11 3.59
C SER A 151 -19.46 16.32 2.81
N ARG A 152 -18.48 16.12 1.92
CA ARG A 152 -17.93 17.15 0.98
C ARG A 152 -19.02 17.91 0.19
N ARG A 153 -20.26 17.40 0.13
CA ARG A 153 -21.41 18.04 -0.50
C ARG A 153 -21.98 19.25 0.24
N GLU A 154 -21.64 19.47 1.52
CA GLU A 154 -22.11 20.64 2.28
C GLU A 154 -21.20 21.87 2.14
N LEU A 155 -19.96 21.70 1.66
CA LEU A 155 -18.99 22.80 1.47
C LEU A 155 -19.20 23.60 0.16
N LEU A 156 -20.00 23.08 -0.78
CA LEU A 156 -20.23 23.69 -2.11
C LEU A 156 -21.60 24.37 -2.27
N ARG A 157 -22.38 24.52 -1.19
CA ARG A 157 -23.71 25.13 -1.24
C ARG A 157 -23.81 26.47 -0.51
N GLY A 158 -22.72 27.23 -0.55
CA GLY A 158 -22.66 28.62 -0.09
C GLY A 158 -22.55 29.61 -1.25
N LYS A 159 -23.63 30.39 -1.45
CA LYS A 159 -23.70 31.73 -2.07
C LYS A 159 -23.90 31.84 -3.60
N PHE A 160 -25.16 31.91 -4.02
CA PHE A 160 -25.76 32.90 -4.93
C PHE A 160 -27.25 32.93 -4.53
N SER A 161 -27.89 34.02 -4.11
CA SER A 161 -28.10 35.28 -4.82
C SER A 161 -28.38 36.45 -3.87
N ALA A 162 -27.94 37.64 -4.29
CA ALA A 162 -28.33 38.94 -3.76
C ALA A 162 -29.54 39.51 -4.55
N GLY A 163 -30.30 40.40 -3.89
CA GLY A 163 -31.23 41.37 -4.49
C GLY A 163 -32.65 40.86 -4.73
N SER A 164 -33.73 41.63 -4.61
CA SER A 164 -33.98 43.02 -4.26
C SER A 164 -35.51 43.16 -4.11
N SER A 165 -35.93 44.25 -3.45
CA SER A 165 -37.28 44.85 -3.40
C SER A 165 -38.20 44.39 -2.27
#